data_AF-A0A961MQI3-F1
#
_entry.id   AF-A0A961MQI3-F1
#
_cell.length_a   1.000
_cell.length_b   1.000
_cell.length_c   1.000
_cell.angle_alpha   90.00
_cell.angle_beta   90.00
_cell.angle_gamma   90.00
#
_symmetry.space_group_name_H-M   'P 1'
#
loop_
_entity.id
_entity.type
_entity.pdbx_description
1 polymer ?
#
loop_
_entity_poly.entity_id
_entity_poly.type
_entity_poly.pdbx_seq_one_letter_code
_entity_poly.pdbx_strand_id
1 'polypeptide(L)'
;EPIRRLSVQHAPELDALPSAEARLDRLCEINVRDGVSRVAETPIMRAAWEDGAPVRIHGLIYGIRDGLLRNLDCTIAPIPA
;
A
#
# COMPACT_ATOMS: atom_id res chain seq x y z
N GLU A 1 -10.84 6.09 -10.99
CA GLU A 1 -11.24 4.88 -10.23
C GLU A 1 -10.00 4.05 -9.85
N PRO A 2 -9.32 4.34 -8.72
CA PRO A 2 -8.00 3.76 -8.42
C PRO A 2 -8.04 2.26 -8.18
N ILE A 3 -9.03 1.77 -7.44
CA ILE A 3 -9.14 0.37 -7.03
C ILE A 3 -9.51 -0.53 -8.22
N ARG A 4 -10.44 -0.10 -9.08
CA ARG A 4 -10.80 -0.84 -10.30
C ARG A 4 -9.60 -1.03 -11.22
N ARG A 5 -8.77 0.00 -11.38
CA ARG A 5 -7.52 -0.08 -12.16
C ARG A 5 -6.58 -1.14 -11.58
N LEU A 6 -6.36 -1.14 -10.27
CA LEU A 6 -5.52 -2.14 -9.61
C LEU A 6 -6.07 -3.56 -9.79
N SER A 7 -7.39 -3.73 -9.69
CA SER A 7 -8.04 -5.02 -9.93
C SER A 7 -7.79 -5.55 -11.34
N VAL A 8 -7.82 -4.70 -12.37
CA VAL A 8 -7.54 -5.11 -13.76
C VAL A 8 -6.05 -5.38 -13.96
N GLN A 9 -5.18 -4.50 -13.44
CA GLN A 9 -3.71 -4.64 -13.56
C GLN A 9 -3.19 -5.93 -12.90
N HIS A 10 -3.79 -6.33 -11.78
CA HIS A 10 -3.40 -7.52 -11.02
C HIS A 10 -4.35 -8.71 -11.26
N ALA A 11 -5.18 -8.69 -12.29
CA ALA A 11 -6.16 -9.74 -12.56
C ALA A 11 -5.55 -11.16 -12.56
N PRO A 12 -4.38 -11.43 -13.19
CA PRO A 12 -3.80 -12.78 -13.18
C PRO A 12 -3.44 -13.28 -11.77
N GLU A 13 -2.93 -12.40 -10.90
CA GLU A 13 -2.58 -12.72 -9.52
C GLU A 13 -3.84 -12.95 -8.68
N LEU A 14 -4.85 -12.09 -8.84
CA LEU A 14 -6.11 -12.19 -8.11
C LEU A 14 -6.90 -13.43 -8.56
N ASP A 15 -6.95 -13.72 -9.86
CA ASP A 15 -7.70 -14.86 -10.39
C ASP A 15 -7.13 -16.22 -9.97
N ALA A 16 -5.85 -16.29 -9.61
CA ALA A 16 -5.22 -17.49 -9.07
C ALA A 16 -5.65 -17.82 -7.62
N LEU A 17 -6.28 -16.87 -6.90
CA LEU A 17 -6.69 -17.08 -5.51
C LEU A 17 -8.00 -17.88 -5.40
N PRO A 18 -8.12 -18.73 -4.36
CA PRO A 18 -9.14 -19.78 -4.30
C PRO A 18 -10.55 -19.28 -3.93
N SER A 19 -10.69 -18.08 -3.38
CA SER A 19 -11.98 -17.54 -2.94
C SER A 19 -12.12 -16.05 -3.24
N ALA A 20 -13.35 -15.58 -3.37
CA ALA A 20 -13.64 -14.16 -3.54
C ALA A 20 -13.14 -13.32 -2.35
N GLU A 21 -13.19 -13.86 -1.14
CA GLU A 21 -12.65 -13.21 0.06
C GLU A 21 -11.13 -13.05 -0.03
N ALA A 22 -10.40 -14.11 -0.41
CA ALA A 22 -8.94 -14.03 -0.59
C ALA A 22 -8.56 -13.01 -1.67
N ARG A 23 -9.34 -12.92 -2.75
CA ARG A 23 -9.16 -11.90 -3.81
C ARG A 23 -9.35 -10.49 -3.29
N LEU A 24 -10.39 -10.26 -2.48
CA LEU A 24 -10.67 -8.95 -1.89
C LEU A 24 -9.58 -8.54 -0.91
N ASP A 25 -9.18 -9.44 0.00
CA ASP A 25 -8.12 -9.21 0.97
C ASP A 25 -6.81 -8.85 0.24
N ARG A 26 -6.46 -9.60 -0.81
CA ARG A 26 -5.28 -9.31 -1.61
C ARG A 26 -5.35 -7.98 -2.35
N LEU A 27 -6.51 -7.64 -2.92
CA LEU A 27 -6.71 -6.34 -3.58
C LEU A 27 -6.59 -5.19 -2.57
N CYS A 28 -7.06 -5.37 -1.33
CA CYS A 28 -6.86 -4.40 -0.27
C CYS A 28 -5.38 -4.21 0.07
N GLU A 29 -4.61 -5.29 0.19
CA GLU A 29 -3.15 -5.20 0.40
C GLU A 29 -2.45 -4.45 -0.73
N ILE A 30 -2.78 -4.76 -1.99
CA ILE A 30 -2.22 -4.09 -3.18
C ILE A 30 -2.56 -2.60 -3.14
N ASN A 31 -3.81 -2.25 -2.81
CA ASN A 31 -4.23 -0.85 -2.73
C ASN A 31 -3.49 -0.08 -1.63
N VAL A 32 -3.22 -0.70 -0.48
CA VAL A 32 -2.41 -0.06 0.58
C VAL A 32 -0.98 0.15 0.10
N ARG A 33 -0.34 -0.86 -0.51
CA ARG A 33 1.03 -0.72 -1.06
C ARG A 33 1.13 0.37 -2.12
N ASP A 34 0.21 0.38 -3.08
CA ASP A 34 0.15 1.42 -4.13
C ASP A 34 -0.14 2.81 -3.52
N GLY A 35 -0.96 2.87 -2.46
CA GLY A 35 -1.23 4.09 -1.71
C GLY A 35 0.00 4.65 -1.02
N VAL A 36 0.82 3.81 -0.37
CA VAL A 36 2.09 4.25 0.23
C VAL A 36 3.00 4.88 -0.82
N SER A 37 3.19 4.22 -1.97
CA SER A 37 4.00 4.77 -3.06
C SER A 37 3.45 6.11 -3.56
N ARG A 38 2.14 6.20 -3.76
CA ARG A 38 1.48 7.46 -4.18
C ARG A 38 1.72 8.60 -3.19
N VAL A 39 1.69 8.33 -1.88
CA VAL A 39 1.97 9.35 -0.85
C VAL A 39 3.45 9.76 -0.89
N ALA A 40 4.36 8.79 -1.02
CA ALA A 40 5.80 9.02 -1.14
C ALA A 40 6.17 9.88 -2.37
N GLU A 41 5.42 9.76 -3.45
CA GLU A 41 5.65 10.51 -4.69
C GLU A 41 5.12 11.95 -4.66
N THR A 42 4.37 12.34 -3.62
CA THR A 42 3.83 13.70 -3.53
C THR A 42 4.95 14.75 -3.40
N PRO A 43 4.78 15.95 -3.98
CA PRO A 43 5.77 17.03 -3.84
C PRO A 43 6.05 17.40 -2.38
N ILE A 44 5.05 17.29 -1.52
CA ILE A 44 5.15 17.56 -0.07
C ILE A 44 6.15 16.59 0.58
N MET A 45 6.01 15.29 0.30
CA MET A 45 6.91 14.28 0.86
C MET A 45 8.32 14.38 0.29
N ARG A 46 8.45 14.64 -1.02
CA ARG A 46 9.76 14.85 -1.65
C ARG A 46 10.49 16.05 -1.06
N ALA A 47 9.83 17.19 -0.96
CA ALA A 47 10.39 18.40 -0.34
C ALA A 47 10.79 18.14 1.13
N ALA A 48 9.94 17.45 1.90
CA ALA A 48 10.27 17.10 3.28
C ALA A 48 11.53 16.23 3.38
N TRP A 49 11.73 15.27 2.47
CA TRP A 49 12.95 14.45 2.45
C TRP A 49 14.18 15.20 1.92
N GLU A 50 14.00 16.10 0.95
CA GLU A 50 15.06 17.02 0.48
C GLU A 50 15.54 17.94 1.60
N ASP A 51 14.62 18.39 2.47
CA ASP A 51 14.91 19.17 3.67
C ASP A 51 15.45 18.32 4.85
N GLY A 52 15.64 17.01 4.65
CA GLY A 52 16.19 16.09 5.65
C GLY A 52 15.21 15.68 6.76
N ALA A 53 13.90 15.89 6.59
CA ALA A 53 12.92 15.51 7.59
C ALA A 53 12.86 13.97 7.75
N PRO A 54 12.92 13.45 8.99
CA PRO A 54 12.96 11.99 9.24
C PRO A 54 11.56 11.33 9.18
N VAL A 55 10.78 11.61 8.14
CA VAL A 55 9.40 11.11 7.99
C VAL A 55 9.39 9.77 7.26
N ARG A 56 8.65 8.79 7.79
CA ARG A 56 8.45 7.47 7.17
C ARG A 56 6.97 7.24 6.87
N ILE A 57 6.69 6.54 5.79
CA ILE A 57 5.33 6.17 5.37
C ILE A 57 5.17 4.68 5.56
N HIS A 58 4.23 4.26 6.40
CA HIS A 58 3.96 2.85 6.71
C HIS A 58 2.65 2.41 6.06
N GLY A 59 2.62 1.19 5.50
CA GLY A 59 1.40 0.56 5.00
C GLY A 59 0.86 -0.46 5.99
N LEU A 60 -0.33 -0.17 6.52
CA LEU A 60 -1.00 -1.01 7.51
C LEU A 60 -2.39 -1.40 6.99
N ILE A 61 -2.83 -2.61 7.32
CA ILE A 61 -4.18 -3.08 7.06
C ILE A 61 -4.80 -3.61 8.34
N TYR A 62 -6.08 -3.29 8.56
CA TYR A 62 -6.81 -3.69 9.75
C TYR A 62 -7.94 -4.65 9.36
N GLY A 63 -7.92 -5.85 9.92
CA GLY A 63 -8.99 -6.82 9.75
C GLY A 63 -10.13 -6.55 10.75
N ILE A 64 -11.30 -6.20 10.25
CA ILE A 64 -12.48 -6.01 11.12
C ILE A 64 -12.95 -7.34 11.73
N ARG A 65 -12.75 -8.45 11.00
CA ARG A 65 -13.19 -9.80 11.40
C ARG A 65 -12.37 -10.34 12.58
N ASP A 66 -11.06 -10.13 12.55
CA ASP A 66 -10.11 -10.67 13.55
C ASP A 66 -9.61 -9.60 14.53
N GLY A 67 -9.85 -8.32 14.26
CA GLY A 67 -9.38 -7.20 15.07
C GLY A 67 -7.87 -6.95 14.98
N LEU A 68 -7.18 -7.57 14.01
CA LEU A 68 -5.73 -7.52 13.93
C LEU A 68 -5.26 -6.45 12.95
N LEU A 69 -4.33 -5.62 13.43
CA LEU A 69 -3.57 -4.70 12.60
C LEU A 69 -2.34 -5.43 12.06
N ARG A 70 -2.20 -5.47 10.74
CA ARG A 70 -1.10 -6.13 10.03
C ARG A 70 -0.25 -5.08 9.33
N ASN A 71 1.06 -5.18 9.52
CA ASN A 71 2.02 -4.42 8.73
C ASN A 71 2.26 -5.15 7.40
N LEU A 72 2.26 -4.41 6.30
CA LEU A 72 2.52 -4.97 4.97
C LEU A 72 4.00 -4.90 4.58
N ASP A 73 4.89 -4.46 5.47
CA ASP A 73 6.34 -4.37 5.23
C ASP A 73 6.69 -3.51 3.99
N CYS A 74 5.81 -2.57 3.62
CA CYS A 74 6.02 -1.61 2.53
C CYS A 74 6.39 -0.23 3.07
N THR A 75 7.17 -0.16 4.15
CA THR A 75 7.58 1.14 4.70
C THR A 75 8.54 1.84 3.74
N ILE A 76 8.22 3.08 3.37
CA ILE A 76 9.14 3.96 2.62
C ILE A 76 9.76 4.94 3.61
N ALA A 77 11.08 5.00 3.61
CA ALA A 77 11.88 5.87 4.46
C ALA A 77 12.62 6.93 3.62
N PRO A 78 13.08 8.03 4.23
CA PRO A 78 13.92 9.00 3.56
C PRO A 78 15.18 8.31 3.02
N ILE A 79 15.61 8.69 1.82
CA ILE A 79 16.91 8.25 1.28
C ILE A 79 17.99 8.93 2.15
N PRO A 80 18.93 8.18 2.77
CA PRO A 80 20.04 8.82 3.46
C PRO A 80 20.87 9.61 2.45
N ALA A 81 21.15 10.87 2.77
CA ALA A 81 22.01 11.75 2.01
C ALA A 81 23.43 11.18 1.84
#